data_AF-A0A416CVP4-F1
#
_entry.id   AF-A0A416CVP4-F1
#
_cell.length_a   1.000
_cell.length_b   1.000
_cell.length_c   1.000
_cell.angle_alpha   90.00
_cell.angle_beta   90.00
_cell.angle_gamma   90.00
#
_symmetry.space_group_name_H-M   'P 1'
#
loop_
_entity.id
_entity.type
_entity.pdbx_description
1 polymer ?
#
loop_
_entity_poly.entity_id
_entity_poly.type
_entity_poly.pdbx_seq_one_letter_code
_entity_poly.pdbx_strand_id
1 'polypeptide(L)'
;MQRVLTFVHNKKKYVSKPWCFGAATLVEKEYMDVAEGEKVTATSVCADAVDYLFEGTEATQDILDTAVSAKMRMCREVMKWFMDDFTGKNEESLPKQATEKED
;
A
#
# COMPACT_ATOMS: atom_id res chain seq x y z
N MET A 1 -8.97 -8.00 10.72
CA MET A 1 -9.64 -8.16 9.41
C MET A 1 -8.57 -8.16 8.32
N GLN A 2 -8.65 -9.07 7.36
CA GLN A 2 -7.65 -9.20 6.30
C GLN A 2 -7.91 -8.17 5.20
N ARG A 3 -6.95 -7.26 4.94
CA ARG A 3 -7.04 -6.26 3.87
C ARG A 3 -6.69 -6.93 2.54
N VAL A 4 -7.55 -6.85 1.53
CA VAL A 4 -7.36 -7.47 0.20
C VAL A 4 -7.81 -6.51 -0.88
N LEU A 5 -7.09 -6.45 -2.01
CA LEU A 5 -7.52 -5.66 -3.15
C LEU A 5 -8.51 -6.46 -3.97
N THR A 6 -9.58 -5.80 -4.40
CA THR A 6 -10.51 -6.40 -5.35
C THR A 6 -10.90 -5.39 -6.41
N PHE A 7 -11.00 -5.85 -7.65
CA PHE A 7 -11.52 -5.04 -8.74
C PHE A 7 -12.33 -5.90 -9.69
N VAL A 8 -13.21 -5.26 -10.46
CA VAL A 8 -14.00 -5.93 -11.49
C VAL A 8 -13.49 -5.43 -12.84
N HIS A 9 -13.11 -6.37 -13.70
CA HIS A 9 -12.69 -6.09 -15.07
C HIS A 9 -13.31 -7.13 -16.00
N ASN A 10 -13.84 -6.69 -17.14
CA ASN A 10 -14.54 -7.57 -18.09
C ASN A 10 -15.58 -8.50 -17.45
N LYS A 11 -16.39 -7.96 -16.51
CA LYS A 11 -17.42 -8.69 -15.73
C LYS A 11 -16.88 -9.81 -14.82
N LYS A 12 -15.56 -9.97 -14.72
CA LYS A 12 -14.90 -10.87 -13.77
C LYS A 12 -14.37 -10.09 -12.58
N LYS A 13 -14.62 -10.60 -11.38
CA LYS A 13 -14.03 -10.05 -10.15
C LYS A 13 -12.67 -10.71 -9.93
N TYR A 14 -11.66 -9.88 -9.75
CA TYR A 14 -10.31 -10.29 -9.39
C TYR A 14 -10.06 -9.93 -7.93
N VAL A 15 -9.36 -10.82 -7.24
CA VAL A 15 -9.04 -10.70 -5.82
C VAL A 15 -7.54 -10.92 -5.68
N SER A 16 -6.87 -9.99 -5.03
CA SER A 16 -5.44 -10.09 -4.76
C SER A 16 -5.17 -11.02 -3.58
N LYS A 17 -3.89 -11.35 -3.41
CA LYS A 17 -3.37 -11.83 -2.14
C LYS A 17 -3.67 -10.81 -1.02
N PRO A 18 -3.75 -11.27 0.23
CA PRO A 18 -3.92 -10.39 1.38
C PRO A 18 -2.73 -9.46 1.55
N TRP A 19 -3.02 -8.25 2.00
CA TRP A 19 -2.04 -7.26 2.45
C TRP A 19 -1.09 -7.92 3.45
N CYS A 20 0.19 -7.78 3.17
CA CYS A 20 1.25 -8.40 3.94
C CYS A 20 2.42 -7.43 4.11
N PHE A 21 3.29 -7.73 5.06
CA PHE A 21 4.45 -6.91 5.36
C PHE A 21 5.36 -6.71 4.12
N GLY A 22 5.48 -7.72 3.24
CA GLY A 22 6.25 -7.59 2.00
C GLY A 22 5.73 -6.50 1.06
N ALA A 23 4.40 -6.39 0.90
CA ALA A 23 3.81 -5.31 0.11
C ALA A 23 4.01 -3.94 0.78
N ALA A 24 3.95 -3.88 2.11
CA ALA A 24 4.21 -2.66 2.86
C ALA A 24 5.67 -2.16 2.70
N THR A 25 6.65 -3.07 2.76
CA THR A 25 8.07 -2.72 2.58
C THR A 25 8.39 -2.21 1.17
N LEU A 26 7.65 -2.66 0.15
CA LEU A 26 7.80 -2.13 -1.22
C LEU A 26 7.36 -0.68 -1.29
N VAL A 27 6.19 -0.37 -0.70
CA VAL A 27 5.68 1.01 -0.61
C VAL A 27 6.61 1.89 0.20
N GLU A 28 7.12 1.39 1.34
CA GLU A 28 8.05 2.13 2.20
C GLU A 28 9.34 2.50 1.47
N LYS A 29 9.97 1.53 0.80
CA LYS A 29 11.20 1.74 0.04
C LYS A 29 11.02 2.85 -1.00
N GLU A 30 10.03 2.67 -1.88
CA GLU A 30 9.73 3.65 -2.92
C GLU A 30 9.30 5.01 -2.33
N TYR A 31 8.58 5.02 -1.21
CA TYR A 31 8.22 6.25 -0.50
C TYR A 31 9.44 7.00 0.05
N MET A 32 10.43 6.27 0.59
CA MET A 32 11.69 6.86 1.04
C MET A 32 12.49 7.39 -0.15
N ASP A 33 12.54 6.68 -1.28
CA ASP A 33 13.21 7.15 -2.50
C ASP A 33 12.56 8.46 -3.02
N VAL A 34 11.22 8.57 -3.00
CA VAL A 34 10.50 9.83 -3.29
C VAL A 34 10.89 10.94 -2.31
N ALA A 35 10.92 10.62 -1.01
CA ALA A 35 11.24 11.58 0.04
C ALA A 35 12.70 12.08 -0.02
N GLU A 36 13.61 11.22 -0.48
CA GLU A 36 15.04 11.53 -0.67
C GLU A 36 15.31 12.35 -1.96
N GLY A 37 14.26 12.64 -2.74
CA GLY A 37 14.31 13.52 -3.91
C GLY A 37 14.50 12.77 -5.23
N GLU A 38 14.37 11.45 -5.23
CA GLU A 38 14.36 10.65 -6.44
C GLU A 38 13.04 10.90 -7.21
N LYS A 39 13.10 11.01 -8.55
CA LYS A 39 11.94 11.28 -9.41
C LYS A 39 11.03 10.05 -9.56
N VAL A 40 10.70 9.41 -8.45
CA VAL A 40 9.73 8.33 -8.40
C VAL A 40 8.34 8.98 -8.34
N THR A 41 7.50 8.71 -9.32
CA THR A 41 6.12 9.22 -9.28
C THR A 41 5.32 8.44 -8.25
N ALA A 42 4.52 9.09 -7.39
CA ALA A 42 3.69 8.40 -6.39
C ALA A 42 2.81 7.26 -6.95
N THR A 43 2.56 7.27 -8.26
CA THR A 43 1.87 6.20 -8.99
C THR A 43 2.69 4.92 -9.15
N SER A 44 4.03 4.99 -9.28
CA SER A 44 4.92 3.81 -9.33
C SER A 44 5.07 3.16 -7.95
N VAL A 45 5.18 3.99 -6.90
CA VAL A 45 5.32 3.56 -5.49
C VAL A 45 4.31 2.48 -5.10
N CYS A 46 3.07 2.66 -5.55
CA CYS A 46 1.98 1.73 -5.25
C CYS A 46 1.76 0.70 -6.35
N ALA A 47 2.30 0.92 -7.56
CA ALA A 47 2.16 -0.02 -8.67
C ALA A 47 2.87 -1.34 -8.36
N ASP A 48 4.12 -1.29 -7.88
CA ASP A 48 4.88 -2.49 -7.53
C ASP A 48 4.21 -3.29 -6.40
N ALA A 49 3.66 -2.59 -5.40
CA ALA A 49 2.93 -3.23 -4.32
C ALA A 49 1.63 -3.88 -4.81
N VAL A 50 0.89 -3.24 -5.72
CA VAL A 50 -0.30 -3.84 -6.36
C VAL A 50 0.11 -5.05 -7.20
N ASP A 51 1.15 -4.93 -8.03
CA ASP A 51 1.62 -6.02 -8.87
C ASP A 51 2.09 -7.21 -8.02
N TYR A 52 2.78 -6.98 -6.90
CA TYR A 52 3.17 -8.00 -5.93
C TYR A 52 1.97 -8.73 -5.30
N LEU A 53 0.91 -8.00 -4.95
CA LEU A 53 -0.31 -8.58 -4.37
C LEU A 53 -1.09 -9.41 -5.40
N PHE A 54 -0.98 -9.10 -6.68
CA PHE A 54 -1.60 -9.88 -7.76
C PHE A 54 -0.67 -10.91 -8.40
N GLU A 55 0.62 -10.93 -8.05
CA GLU A 55 1.57 -11.93 -8.54
C GLU A 55 1.10 -13.34 -8.20
N GLY A 56 0.97 -14.21 -9.21
CA GLY A 56 0.47 -15.57 -9.04
C GLY A 56 -1.03 -15.68 -8.75
N THR A 57 -1.80 -14.60 -8.96
CA THR A 57 -3.27 -14.62 -8.94
C THR A 57 -3.85 -14.73 -10.36
N GLU A 58 -5.17 -14.81 -10.48
CA GLU A 58 -5.86 -14.83 -11.78
C GLU A 58 -5.77 -13.51 -12.55
N ALA A 59 -5.39 -12.39 -11.89
CA ALA A 59 -5.16 -11.13 -12.57
C ALA A 59 -3.73 -11.09 -13.11
N THR A 60 -3.57 -11.31 -14.41
CA THR A 60 -2.28 -11.16 -15.10
C THR A 60 -1.92 -9.68 -15.25
N GLN A 61 -0.63 -9.39 -15.49
CA GLN A 61 -0.16 -8.02 -15.72
C GLN A 61 -0.89 -7.32 -16.86
N ASP A 62 -1.25 -8.02 -17.94
CA ASP A 62 -2.09 -7.49 -19.03
C ASP A 62 -3.44 -6.94 -18.54
N ILE A 63 -4.09 -7.63 -17.59
CA ILE A 63 -5.38 -7.20 -17.04
C ILE A 63 -5.17 -5.96 -16.16
N LEU A 64 -4.10 -5.94 -15.36
CA LEU A 64 -3.77 -4.81 -14.50
C LEU A 64 -3.39 -3.56 -15.31
N ASP A 65 -2.66 -3.75 -16.40
CA ASP A 65 -2.28 -2.69 -17.34
C ASP A 65 -3.49 -2.16 -18.10
N THR A 66 -4.39 -3.04 -18.54
CA THR A 66 -5.67 -2.63 -19.17
C THR A 66 -6.60 -1.94 -18.16
N ALA A 67 -6.53 -2.32 -16.88
CA ALA A 67 -7.35 -1.78 -15.82
C ALA A 67 -6.69 -0.60 -15.08
N VAL A 68 -6.03 0.33 -15.80
CA VAL A 68 -5.34 1.51 -15.23
C VAL A 68 -6.18 2.25 -14.18
N SER A 69 -7.47 2.45 -14.46
CA SER A 69 -8.40 3.13 -13.56
C SER A 69 -8.67 2.35 -12.27
N ALA A 70 -8.71 1.02 -12.34
CA ALA A 70 -8.76 0.16 -11.16
C ALA A 70 -7.42 0.16 -10.43
N LYS A 71 -6.29 0.06 -11.16
CA LYS A 71 -4.94 0.11 -10.61
C LYS A 71 -4.72 1.39 -9.80
N MET A 72 -5.14 2.55 -10.32
CA MET A 72 -5.03 3.83 -9.60
C MET A 72 -5.88 3.88 -8.32
N ARG A 73 -7.08 3.27 -8.32
CA ARG A 73 -7.90 3.13 -7.11
C ARG A 73 -7.26 2.21 -6.08
N MET A 74 -6.75 1.07 -6.54
CA MET A 74 -6.05 0.10 -5.70
C MET A 74 -4.76 0.69 -5.12
N CYS A 75 -4.02 1.48 -5.89
CA CYS A 75 -2.86 2.21 -5.40
C CYS A 75 -3.20 3.13 -4.23
N ARG A 76 -4.31 3.88 -4.31
CA ARG A 76 -4.76 4.72 -3.18
C ARG A 76 -5.13 3.89 -1.95
N GLU A 77 -5.77 2.75 -2.13
CA GLU A 77 -6.08 1.83 -1.03
C GLU A 77 -4.82 1.28 -0.37
N VAL A 78 -3.85 0.81 -1.18
CA VAL A 78 -2.53 0.35 -0.71
C VAL A 78 -1.80 1.45 0.05
N MET A 79 -1.75 2.66 -0.51
CA MET A 79 -1.10 3.80 0.15
C MET A 79 -1.79 4.17 1.47
N LYS A 80 -3.13 4.07 1.51
CA LYS A 80 -3.90 4.31 2.73
C LYS A 80 -3.62 3.23 3.78
N TRP A 81 -3.56 1.96 3.39
CA TRP A 81 -3.21 0.87 4.31
C TRP A 81 -1.79 1.01 4.82
N PHE A 82 -0.85 1.33 3.93
CA PHE A 82 0.53 1.62 4.31
C PHE A 82 0.61 2.79 5.30
N MET A 83 -0.05 3.92 5.01
CA MET A 83 -0.09 5.06 5.93
C MET A 83 -0.76 4.68 7.25
N ASP A 84 -1.85 3.91 7.25
CA ASP A 84 -2.52 3.45 8.47
C ASP A 84 -1.64 2.52 9.31
N ASP A 85 -0.89 1.61 8.68
CA ASP A 85 0.13 0.78 9.33
C ASP A 85 1.33 1.62 9.81
N PHE A 86 1.72 2.67 9.08
CA PHE A 86 2.85 3.54 9.39
C PHE A 86 2.53 4.56 10.50
N THR A 87 1.37 5.22 10.43
CA THR A 87 0.88 6.15 11.46
C THR A 87 0.30 5.44 12.66
N GLY A 88 -0.29 4.25 12.48
CA GLY A 88 -0.70 3.37 13.58
C GLY A 88 0.48 2.92 14.44
N LYS A 89 1.64 2.66 13.82
CA LYS A 89 2.91 2.46 14.57
C LYS A 89 3.38 3.72 15.31
N ASN A 90 3.02 4.90 14.82
CA ASN A 90 3.40 6.17 15.45
C ASN A 90 2.50 6.50 16.68
N GLU A 91 1.27 5.99 16.73
CA GLU A 91 0.41 6.15 17.91
C GLU A 91 0.80 5.21 19.07
N GLU A 92 1.41 4.05 18.78
CA GLU A 92 1.99 3.17 19.82
C GLU A 92 3.38 3.62 20.30
N SER A 93 3.96 4.63 19.63
CA SER A 93 5.21 5.31 20.02
C SER A 93 4.97 6.75 20.49
N LEU A 94 3.84 7.03 21.13
CA LEU A 94 3.81 8.09 22.12
C LEU A 94 4.23 7.47 23.45
N PRO A 95 5.49 7.59 23.92
CA PRO A 95 5.71 7.54 25.34
C PRO A 95 4.80 8.63 25.90
N LYS A 96 3.80 8.23 26.69
CA LYS A 96 3.08 9.14 27.57
C LYS A 96 4.18 9.91 28.30
N GLN A 97 4.44 11.15 27.88
CA GLN A 97 5.32 12.03 28.61
C GLN A 97 4.56 12.33 29.88
N ALA A 98 4.78 11.48 30.89
CA ALA A 98 4.33 11.68 32.23
C ALA A 98 4.92 13.01 32.65
N THR A 99 4.08 14.04 32.63
CA THR A 99 4.35 15.29 33.30
C THR A 99 4.22 15.02 34.78
N GLU A 100 5.23 14.37 35.36
CA GLU A 100 5.48 14.48 36.79
C GLU A 100 6.22 15.80 36.99
N LYS A 101 5.42 16.85 37.22
CA LYS A 101 5.89 18.02 37.95
C LYS A 101 6.00 17.58 39.41
N GLU A 102 7.23 17.32 39.85
CA GLU A 102 7.54 17.26 41.27
C GLU A 102 7.87 18.68 41.73
N ASP A 103 7.21 19.08 42.82
CA ASP A 103 7.33 20.35 43.56
C ASP A 103 8.48 20.24 44.59
#